data_AF-A0A5C1QGY3-F1
#
_entry.id   AF-A0A5C1QGY3-F1
#
_cell.length_a   1.000
_cell.length_b   1.000
_cell.length_c   1.000
_cell.angle_alpha   90.00
_cell.angle_beta   90.00
_cell.angle_gamma   90.00
#
_symmetry.space_group_name_H-M   'P 1'
#
loop_
_entity.id
_entity.type
_entity.pdbx_description
1 polymer ?
#
loop_
_entity_poly.entity_id
_entity_poly.type
_entity_poly.pdbx_seq_one_letter_code
_entity_poly.pdbx_strand_id
1 'polypeptide(L)'
;MSLRLISVVVFFCFSTALYSQNQATRSFGQPRFTPQQIVESLHKAYPEAIDRVGTRNGDQAFRIRGQWFSWAEGRLLPSHLANKFQDFSSWPFYPYSTLYNPPLSEFSPEEKKSLNERLDNRESSPISRSGDFYSLLYRITDRESAWNMMKTTYFLGFKVLIHRDLLEDLARVEERIQNSMVDNQTLREYVESIELLSGFNWRVIAGTETLSNHSYGIAIDVIPKNYNGKHAYWRWFKAEYPEWYSLPWELRYIPPESFVKAFEQEGFIWGGKWFFFDGIHFEYRPEILLLNGIHK
;
A
#
# COMPACT_ATOMS: atom_id res chain seq x y z
N MET A 1 74.25 -13.58 -34.92
CA MET A 1 73.56 -13.16 -33.68
C MET A 1 72.07 -13.40 -33.88
N SER A 2 71.53 -14.42 -33.21
CA SER A 2 70.14 -14.87 -33.34
C SER A 2 69.27 -14.05 -32.38
N LEU A 3 68.40 -13.18 -32.92
CA LEU A 3 67.41 -12.45 -32.11
C LEU A 3 66.14 -13.29 -32.00
N ARG A 4 65.82 -13.67 -30.76
CA ARG A 4 64.59 -14.36 -30.35
C ARG A 4 63.39 -13.42 -30.47
N LEU A 5 62.34 -13.86 -31.16
CA LEU A 5 60.99 -13.29 -31.05
C LEU A 5 60.44 -13.58 -29.63
N ILE A 6 60.07 -12.53 -28.91
CA ILE A 6 59.26 -12.62 -27.69
C ILE A 6 57.81 -12.42 -28.11
N SER A 7 57.02 -13.50 -28.08
CA SER A 7 55.56 -13.45 -28.23
C SER A 7 54.94 -12.84 -26.97
N VAL A 8 54.40 -11.63 -27.09
CA VAL A 8 53.53 -11.03 -26.06
C VAL A 8 52.12 -11.56 -26.30
N VAL A 9 51.68 -12.48 -25.44
CA VAL A 9 50.30 -12.95 -25.39
C VAL A 9 49.47 -11.90 -24.67
N VAL A 10 48.66 -11.14 -25.43
CA VAL A 10 47.64 -10.24 -24.89
C VAL A 10 46.44 -11.09 -24.49
N PHE A 11 46.25 -11.31 -23.19
CA PHE A 11 45.02 -11.88 -22.65
C PHE A 11 43.90 -10.84 -22.73
N PHE A 12 43.05 -10.93 -23.75
CA PHE A 12 41.73 -10.32 -23.71
C PHE A 12 40.85 -11.18 -22.78
N CYS A 13 40.73 -10.77 -21.51
CA CYS A 13 39.67 -11.26 -20.64
C CYS A 13 38.32 -10.73 -21.15
N PHE A 14 37.69 -11.48 -22.06
CA PHE A 14 36.24 -11.39 -22.24
C PHE A 14 35.58 -11.98 -20.99
N SER A 15 35.31 -11.12 -20.02
CA SER A 15 34.35 -11.38 -18.96
C SER A 15 32.96 -11.44 -19.60
N THR A 16 32.56 -12.61 -20.07
CA THR A 16 31.15 -12.95 -20.25
C THR A 16 30.56 -13.19 -18.87
N ALA A 17 30.43 -12.12 -18.09
CA ALA A 17 29.50 -12.09 -16.98
C ALA A 17 28.10 -12.21 -17.60
N LEU A 18 27.63 -13.45 -17.73
CA LEU A 18 26.24 -13.81 -17.92
C LEU A 18 25.46 -13.09 -16.82
N TYR A 19 24.96 -11.90 -17.18
CA TYR A 19 23.94 -11.17 -16.47
C TYR A 19 22.68 -12.04 -16.56
N SER A 20 22.59 -13.03 -15.69
CA SER A 20 21.35 -13.70 -15.38
C SER A 20 20.43 -12.63 -14.81
N GLN A 21 19.60 -12.07 -15.69
CA GLN A 21 18.36 -11.44 -15.30
C GLN A 21 17.55 -12.51 -14.57
N ASN A 22 17.68 -12.55 -13.24
CA ASN A 22 16.68 -13.17 -12.38
C ASN A 22 15.40 -12.35 -12.52
N GLN A 23 14.67 -12.61 -13.61
CA GLN A 23 13.27 -12.26 -13.74
C GLN A 23 12.51 -12.91 -12.59
N ALA A 24 11.58 -12.14 -12.06
CA ALA A 24 10.86 -12.42 -10.84
C ALA A 24 9.95 -13.65 -10.97
N THR A 25 10.49 -14.84 -10.74
CA THR A 25 9.71 -16.01 -10.35
C THR A 25 9.74 -16.11 -8.83
N ARG A 26 8.99 -15.22 -8.15
CA ARG A 26 8.79 -15.35 -6.71
C ARG A 26 7.57 -16.22 -6.44
N SER A 27 7.82 -17.37 -5.83
CA SER A 27 6.78 -18.19 -5.22
C SER A 27 5.97 -17.35 -4.25
N PHE A 28 4.65 -17.50 -4.32
CA PHE A 28 3.76 -17.12 -3.23
C PHE A 28 4.22 -17.83 -1.95
N GLY A 29 4.91 -17.13 -1.03
CA GLY A 29 5.12 -17.69 0.31
C GLY A 29 6.31 -17.20 1.14
N GLN A 30 7.34 -16.56 0.57
CA GLN A 30 8.45 -16.04 1.39
C GLN A 30 8.21 -14.56 1.75
N PRO A 31 8.16 -14.19 3.05
CA PRO A 31 7.99 -12.80 3.44
C PRO A 31 9.22 -12.00 3.00
N ARG A 32 9.00 -10.97 2.17
CA ARG A 32 10.07 -10.08 1.70
C ARG A 32 10.71 -9.27 2.83
N PHE A 33 9.96 -9.04 3.91
CA PHE A 33 10.37 -8.23 5.04
C PHE A 33 10.44 -9.05 6.31
N THR A 34 11.46 -8.81 7.11
CA THR A 34 11.57 -9.45 8.42
C THR A 34 10.60 -8.79 9.41
N PRO A 35 10.16 -9.54 10.44
CA PRO A 35 9.43 -8.99 11.58
C PRO A 35 10.07 -7.70 12.15
N GLN A 36 11.40 -7.67 12.23
CA GLN A 36 12.15 -6.54 12.76
C GLN A 36 12.01 -5.30 11.87
N GLN A 37 12.16 -5.45 10.55
CA GLN A 37 11.99 -4.34 9.60
C GLN A 37 10.59 -3.72 9.70
N ILE A 38 9.57 -4.56 9.92
CA ILE A 38 8.18 -4.14 10.05
C ILE A 38 7.96 -3.32 11.34
N VAL A 39 8.39 -3.81 12.50
CA VAL A 39 8.21 -3.04 13.75
C VAL A 39 9.04 -1.75 13.76
N GLU A 40 10.21 -1.75 13.12
CA GLU A 40 11.02 -0.54 12.93
C GLU A 40 10.36 0.46 11.98
N SER A 41 9.73 0.02 10.88
CA SER A 41 9.02 0.93 9.98
C SER A 41 7.79 1.55 10.63
N LEU A 42 7.07 0.77 11.46
CA LEU A 42 5.97 1.27 12.28
C LEU A 42 6.43 2.36 13.26
N HIS A 43 7.51 2.10 14.00
CA HIS A 43 8.07 3.09 14.93
C HIS A 43 8.48 4.39 14.23
N LYS A 44 9.16 4.28 13.08
CA LYS A 44 9.56 5.46 12.28
C LYS A 44 8.36 6.22 11.71
N ALA A 45 7.31 5.51 11.34
CA ALA A 45 6.10 6.10 10.75
C ALA A 45 5.25 6.85 11.78
N TYR A 46 5.23 6.39 13.03
CA TYR A 46 4.34 6.89 14.07
C TYR A 46 5.07 7.14 15.41
N PRO A 47 6.14 7.96 15.44
CA PRO A 47 6.99 8.11 16.62
C PRO A 47 6.27 8.68 17.85
N GLU A 48 5.21 9.48 17.64
CA GLU A 48 4.39 10.03 18.72
C GLU A 48 3.45 9.00 19.37
N ALA A 49 3.11 7.93 18.63
CA ALA A 49 2.22 6.88 19.13
C ALA A 49 3.00 5.64 19.57
N ILE A 50 4.04 5.28 18.83
CA ILE A 50 4.89 4.12 19.04
C ILE A 50 6.23 4.60 19.58
N ASP A 51 6.51 4.31 20.85
CA ASP A 51 7.67 4.90 21.54
C ASP A 51 8.87 3.95 21.69
N ARG A 52 8.67 2.65 21.39
CA ARG A 52 9.69 1.63 21.58
C ARG A 52 9.44 0.41 20.70
N VAL A 53 10.52 -0.17 20.20
CA VAL A 53 10.56 -1.51 19.59
C VAL A 53 11.37 -2.47 20.46
N GLY A 54 11.13 -3.76 20.36
CA GLY A 54 11.89 -4.77 21.09
C GLY A 54 11.35 -6.17 20.84
N THR A 55 11.56 -7.07 21.80
CA THR A 55 11.09 -8.45 21.73
C THR A 55 10.26 -8.79 22.95
N ARG A 56 9.15 -9.52 22.75
CA ARG A 56 8.27 -10.02 23.81
C ARG A 56 7.93 -11.47 23.53
N ASN A 57 8.16 -12.35 24.51
CA ASN A 57 7.88 -13.79 24.40
C ASN A 57 8.51 -14.45 23.16
N GLY A 58 9.72 -14.02 22.78
CA GLY A 58 10.42 -14.53 21.59
C GLY A 58 10.01 -13.89 20.26
N ASP A 59 9.03 -12.99 20.26
CA ASP A 59 8.51 -12.34 19.05
C ASP A 59 8.86 -10.86 18.98
N GLN A 60 9.02 -10.31 17.77
CA GLN A 60 9.24 -8.88 17.59
C GLN A 60 8.01 -8.10 18.04
N ALA A 61 8.24 -6.97 18.68
CA ALA A 61 7.20 -6.23 19.38
C ALA A 61 7.46 -4.73 19.35
N PHE A 62 6.39 -3.96 19.54
CA PHE A 62 6.45 -2.51 19.69
C PHE A 62 5.46 -2.05 20.75
N ARG A 63 5.73 -0.90 21.37
CA ARG A 63 4.86 -0.30 22.38
C ARG A 63 4.15 0.90 21.79
N ILE A 64 2.82 0.82 21.71
CA ILE A 64 1.95 1.89 21.24
C ILE A 64 1.10 2.40 22.40
N ARG A 65 1.19 3.70 22.71
CA ARG A 65 0.47 4.35 23.81
C ARG A 65 0.52 3.57 25.14
N GLY A 66 1.70 3.06 25.49
CA GLY A 66 1.93 2.29 26.72
C GLY A 66 1.58 0.79 26.63
N GLN A 67 0.94 0.32 25.57
CA GLN A 67 0.55 -1.08 25.38
C GLN A 67 1.50 -1.80 24.41
N TRP A 68 1.92 -3.02 24.77
CA TRP A 68 2.76 -3.85 23.92
C TRP A 68 1.95 -4.64 22.90
N PHE A 69 2.41 -4.59 21.65
CA PHE A 69 1.95 -5.37 20.52
C PHE A 69 3.07 -6.28 20.03
N SER A 70 2.69 -7.46 19.56
CA SER A 70 3.60 -8.51 19.06
C SER A 70 3.31 -8.79 17.58
N TRP A 71 4.36 -9.11 16.81
CA TRP A 71 4.32 -9.58 15.43
C TRP A 71 3.89 -11.06 15.35
N ALA A 72 2.66 -11.33 15.79
CA ALA A 72 2.15 -12.68 15.99
C ALA A 72 1.85 -13.37 14.64
N GLU A 73 2.86 -14.00 14.03
CA GLU A 73 2.77 -14.72 12.75
C GLU A 73 2.10 -13.88 11.64
N GLY A 74 2.57 -12.64 11.48
CA GLY A 74 2.05 -11.72 10.48
C GLY A 74 0.86 -10.86 10.93
N ARG A 75 0.53 -10.84 12.22
CA ARG A 75 -0.51 -9.98 12.80
C ARG A 75 0.10 -8.93 13.72
N LEU A 76 -0.62 -7.83 13.93
CA LEU A 76 -0.30 -6.82 14.94
C LEU A 76 -1.31 -6.98 16.08
N LEU A 77 -0.95 -7.74 17.11
CA LEU A 77 -1.86 -8.07 18.22
C LEU A 77 -1.33 -7.56 19.55
N PRO A 78 -2.20 -7.13 20.49
CA PRO A 78 -1.84 -7.00 21.89
C PRO A 78 -1.11 -8.26 22.36
N SER A 79 -0.01 -8.14 23.12
CA SER A 79 0.82 -9.31 23.48
C SER A 79 0.05 -10.42 24.22
N HIS A 80 -1.07 -10.11 24.89
CA HIS A 80 -1.92 -11.12 25.53
C HIS A 80 -2.80 -11.92 24.56
N LEU A 81 -2.98 -11.44 23.32
CA LEU A 81 -3.68 -12.12 22.22
C LEU A 81 -2.74 -12.78 21.22
N ALA A 82 -1.42 -12.65 21.38
CA ALA A 82 -0.44 -13.18 20.42
C ALA A 82 -0.60 -14.69 20.18
N ASN A 83 -0.95 -15.47 21.21
CA ASN A 83 -1.18 -16.92 21.08
C ASN A 83 -2.51 -17.29 20.40
N LYS A 84 -3.36 -16.30 20.10
CA LYS A 84 -4.65 -16.46 19.39
C LYS A 84 -4.61 -15.89 17.97
N PHE A 85 -3.41 -15.80 17.37
CA PHE A 85 -3.24 -15.17 16.06
C PHE A 85 -4.05 -15.81 14.93
N GLN A 86 -4.43 -17.08 15.07
CA GLN A 86 -5.25 -17.83 14.09
C GLN A 86 -6.67 -17.26 13.98
N ASP A 87 -7.16 -16.58 15.02
CA ASP A 87 -8.48 -15.94 15.05
C ASP A 87 -8.52 -14.63 14.23
N PHE A 88 -7.37 -14.18 13.69
CA PHE A 88 -7.22 -12.91 13.00
C PHE A 88 -6.55 -13.08 11.63
N SER A 89 -6.96 -12.28 10.66
CA SER A 89 -6.28 -12.22 9.37
C SER A 89 -4.96 -11.42 9.46
N SER A 90 -4.00 -11.76 8.60
CA SER A 90 -2.70 -11.11 8.55
C SER A 90 -2.82 -9.61 8.30
N TRP A 91 -1.88 -8.85 8.87
CA TRP A 91 -1.72 -7.44 8.57
C TRP A 91 -0.94 -7.26 7.26
N PRO A 92 -1.45 -6.49 6.29
CA PRO A 92 -0.81 -6.37 4.99
C PRO A 92 0.47 -5.51 5.07
N PHE A 93 1.61 -6.17 4.96
CA PHE A 93 2.91 -5.58 4.64
C PHE A 93 3.41 -6.21 3.35
N TYR A 94 3.69 -5.40 2.33
CA TYR A 94 3.96 -5.87 0.99
C TYR A 94 4.95 -4.94 0.26
N PRO A 95 5.61 -5.45 -0.79
CA PRO A 95 6.48 -4.63 -1.59
C PRO A 95 5.65 -3.54 -2.29
N TYR A 96 6.00 -2.29 -2.06
CA TYR A 96 5.37 -1.14 -2.70
C TYR A 96 6.31 -0.59 -3.77
N SER A 97 5.84 -0.57 -5.01
CA SER A 97 6.67 -0.23 -6.18
C SER A 97 6.95 1.27 -6.26
N THR A 98 8.21 1.64 -6.50
CA THR A 98 8.60 3.00 -6.91
C THR A 98 8.26 3.29 -8.38
N LEU A 99 8.11 2.26 -9.21
CA LEU A 99 7.59 2.42 -10.56
C LEU A 99 6.12 2.83 -10.50
N TYR A 100 5.75 3.82 -11.31
CA TYR A 100 4.37 4.27 -11.47
C TYR A 100 3.45 3.13 -11.96
N ASN A 101 3.87 2.42 -13.00
CA ASN A 101 3.20 1.23 -13.54
C ASN A 101 4.07 -0.02 -13.31
N PRO A 102 3.98 -0.70 -12.15
CA PRO A 102 4.73 -1.93 -11.93
C PRO A 102 4.35 -3.04 -12.93
N PRO A 103 5.26 -4.01 -13.17
CA PRO A 103 4.97 -5.18 -13.99
C PRO A 103 3.71 -5.90 -13.51
N LEU A 104 2.87 -6.31 -14.47
CA LEU A 104 1.67 -7.09 -14.18
C LEU A 104 2.07 -8.50 -13.77
N SER A 105 1.25 -9.12 -12.93
CA SER A 105 1.48 -10.50 -12.51
C SER A 105 1.10 -11.46 -13.64
N GLU A 106 1.93 -12.47 -13.85
CA GLU A 106 1.63 -13.64 -14.68
C GLU A 106 1.54 -14.86 -13.78
N PHE A 107 0.56 -15.72 -14.03
CA PHE A 107 0.28 -16.89 -13.20
C PHE A 107 0.17 -18.16 -14.03
N SER A 108 0.73 -19.26 -13.52
CA SER A 108 0.47 -20.59 -14.04
C SER A 108 -1.00 -20.98 -13.84
N PRO A 109 -1.53 -21.96 -14.58
CA PRO A 109 -2.88 -22.48 -14.36
C PRO A 109 -3.15 -22.90 -12.89
N GLU A 110 -2.16 -23.49 -12.22
CA GLU A 110 -2.23 -23.90 -10.82
C GLU A 110 -2.29 -22.70 -9.88
N GLU A 111 -1.50 -21.66 -10.14
CA GLU A 111 -1.52 -20.42 -9.36
C GLU A 111 -2.84 -19.68 -9.52
N LYS A 112 -3.40 -19.65 -10.74
CA LYS A 112 -4.74 -19.08 -11.00
C LYS A 112 -5.82 -19.82 -10.21
N LYS A 113 -5.78 -21.15 -10.21
CA LYS A 113 -6.70 -21.98 -9.42
C LYS A 113 -6.58 -21.68 -7.92
N SER A 114 -5.35 -21.68 -7.40
CA SER A 114 -5.09 -21.37 -5.99
C SER A 114 -5.55 -19.95 -5.60
N LEU A 115 -5.35 -18.96 -6.47
CA LEU A 115 -5.81 -17.60 -6.26
C LEU A 115 -7.35 -17.53 -6.17
N ASN A 116 -8.06 -18.19 -7.08
CA ASN A 116 -9.51 -18.23 -7.07
C ASN A 116 -10.05 -18.92 -5.81
N GLU A 117 -9.51 -20.08 -5.44
CA GLU A 117 -9.87 -20.77 -4.19
C GLU A 117 -9.64 -19.89 -2.95
N ARG A 118 -8.52 -19.16 -2.90
CA ARG A 118 -8.24 -18.22 -1.80
C ARG A 118 -9.23 -17.06 -1.76
N LEU A 119 -9.67 -16.55 -2.91
CA LEU A 119 -10.67 -15.49 -2.97
C LEU A 119 -12.03 -15.98 -2.50
N ASP A 120 -12.46 -17.15 -2.97
CA ASP A 120 -13.74 -17.74 -2.62
C ASP A 120 -13.81 -18.10 -1.13
N ASN A 121 -12.71 -18.63 -0.57
CA ASN A 121 -12.58 -18.88 0.86
C ASN A 121 -12.64 -17.59 1.69
N ARG A 122 -11.97 -16.52 1.21
CA ARG A 122 -11.99 -15.22 1.90
C ARG A 122 -13.39 -14.61 1.91
N GLU A 123 -14.16 -14.77 0.84
CA GLU A 123 -15.52 -14.24 0.74
C GLU A 123 -16.55 -15.07 1.51
N SER A 124 -16.38 -16.40 1.58
CA SER A 124 -17.30 -17.31 2.27
C SER A 124 -17.04 -17.45 3.77
N SER A 125 -15.82 -17.18 4.25
CA SER A 125 -15.44 -17.25 5.66
C SER A 125 -14.46 -16.14 6.03
N PRO A 126 -14.91 -14.87 6.05
CA PRO A 126 -14.04 -13.72 6.26
C PRO A 126 -13.54 -13.65 7.71
N ILE A 127 -12.24 -13.88 7.92
CA ILE A 127 -11.60 -13.61 9.21
C ILE A 127 -11.17 -12.13 9.25
N SER A 128 -11.64 -11.40 10.27
CA SER A 128 -11.29 -9.98 10.41
C SER A 128 -9.86 -9.77 10.91
N ARG A 129 -9.24 -8.64 10.51
CA ARG A 129 -8.03 -8.14 11.17
C ARG A 129 -8.42 -7.64 12.57
N SER A 130 -7.53 -7.81 13.55
CA SER A 130 -7.71 -7.11 14.84
C SER A 130 -7.78 -5.60 14.60
N GLY A 131 -8.79 -4.96 15.18
CA GLY A 131 -8.93 -3.51 15.19
C GLY A 131 -7.98 -2.81 16.17
N ASP A 132 -7.42 -3.55 17.14
CA ASP A 132 -6.76 -2.99 18.32
C ASP A 132 -5.60 -2.03 17.96
N PHE A 133 -4.82 -2.39 16.94
CA PHE A 133 -3.69 -1.56 16.51
C PHE A 133 -4.14 -0.19 16.01
N TYR A 134 -5.10 -0.15 15.08
CA TYR A 134 -5.63 1.12 14.57
C TYR A 134 -6.47 1.86 15.60
N SER A 135 -7.18 1.14 16.47
CA SER A 135 -7.91 1.77 17.57
C SER A 135 -6.99 2.56 18.48
N LEU A 136 -5.81 2.03 18.82
CA LEU A 136 -4.83 2.78 19.60
C LEU A 136 -4.11 3.85 18.79
N LEU A 137 -3.74 3.56 17.55
CA LEU A 137 -3.02 4.51 16.70
C LEU A 137 -3.84 5.78 16.48
N TYR A 138 -5.09 5.62 16.03
CA TYR A 138 -5.98 6.72 15.67
C TYR A 138 -6.93 7.16 16.79
N ARG A 139 -6.98 6.43 17.92
CA ARG A 139 -7.89 6.68 19.06
C ARG A 139 -9.36 6.52 18.65
N ILE A 140 -9.66 5.43 17.94
CA ILE A 140 -10.98 5.12 17.38
C ILE A 140 -11.38 3.69 17.75
N THR A 141 -12.35 3.52 18.65
CA THR A 141 -12.86 2.21 19.09
C THR A 141 -14.20 1.86 18.47
N ASP A 142 -14.93 2.87 17.98
CA ASP A 142 -16.31 2.75 17.53
C ASP A 142 -16.65 3.94 16.60
N ARG A 143 -17.87 3.96 16.10
CA ARG A 143 -18.35 4.98 15.16
C ARG A 143 -18.37 6.38 15.78
N GLU A 144 -18.65 6.49 17.07
CA GLU A 144 -18.79 7.78 17.76
C GLU A 144 -17.42 8.42 17.97
N SER A 145 -16.48 7.67 18.54
CA SER A 145 -15.08 8.08 18.65
C SER A 145 -14.47 8.40 17.29
N ALA A 146 -14.79 7.64 16.24
CA ALA A 146 -14.38 7.97 14.87
C ALA A 146 -14.87 9.35 14.44
N TRP A 147 -16.18 9.63 14.59
CA TRP A 147 -16.76 10.92 14.25
C TRP A 147 -16.08 12.08 14.99
N ASN A 148 -15.79 11.91 16.27
CA ASN A 148 -15.11 12.92 17.10
C ASN A 148 -13.67 13.22 16.66
N MET A 149 -13.01 12.26 15.99
CA MET A 149 -11.67 12.40 15.45
C MET A 149 -11.65 13.06 14.06
N MET A 150 -12.80 13.22 13.41
CA MET A 150 -12.87 13.77 12.06
C MET A 150 -12.89 15.30 12.06
N LYS A 151 -12.32 15.88 11.00
CA LYS A 151 -12.41 17.30 10.67
C LYS A 151 -12.80 17.46 9.20
N THR A 152 -13.68 18.43 8.98
CA THR A 152 -13.99 18.90 7.63
C THR A 152 -12.85 19.80 7.16
N THR A 153 -12.37 19.56 5.96
CA THR A 153 -11.46 20.46 5.23
C THR A 153 -11.87 20.55 3.76
N TYR A 154 -11.20 21.39 3.00
CA TYR A 154 -11.29 21.43 1.54
C TYR A 154 -9.98 20.88 0.96
N PHE A 155 -10.11 20.10 -0.11
CA PHE A 155 -8.99 19.56 -0.86
C PHE A 155 -9.36 19.60 -2.35
N LEU A 156 -8.57 20.31 -3.15
CA LEU A 156 -8.83 20.62 -4.55
C LEU A 156 -10.21 21.25 -4.79
N GLY A 157 -10.65 22.07 -3.83
CA GLY A 157 -11.97 22.71 -3.84
C GLY A 157 -13.14 21.81 -3.39
N PHE A 158 -12.91 20.52 -3.14
CA PHE A 158 -13.95 19.61 -2.65
C PHE A 158 -13.95 19.52 -1.13
N LYS A 159 -15.14 19.56 -0.53
CA LYS A 159 -15.31 19.32 0.90
C LYS A 159 -15.04 17.84 1.21
N VAL A 160 -14.08 17.57 2.10
CA VAL A 160 -13.74 16.23 2.55
C VAL A 160 -13.73 16.15 4.07
N LEU A 161 -14.13 14.99 4.59
CA LEU A 161 -14.09 14.68 6.01
C LEU A 161 -12.93 13.71 6.24
N ILE A 162 -11.90 14.11 6.98
CA ILE A 162 -10.70 13.29 7.20
C ILE A 162 -10.30 13.29 8.68
N HIS A 163 -9.43 12.38 9.06
CA HIS A 163 -8.88 12.31 10.40
C HIS A 163 -8.09 13.59 10.73
N ARG A 164 -8.30 14.18 11.91
CA ARG A 164 -7.72 15.47 12.30
C ARG A 164 -6.18 15.52 12.20
N ASP A 165 -5.51 14.41 12.47
CA ASP A 165 -4.05 14.32 12.44
C ASP A 165 -3.48 14.38 11.00
N LEU A 166 -4.31 14.24 9.95
CA LEU A 166 -3.86 14.27 8.55
C LEU A 166 -4.15 15.59 7.83
N LEU A 167 -4.64 16.61 8.54
CA LEU A 167 -4.96 17.91 7.92
C LEU A 167 -3.73 18.53 7.24
N GLU A 168 -2.58 18.47 7.90
CA GLU A 168 -1.33 19.04 7.36
C GLU A 168 -0.75 18.21 6.21
N ASP A 169 -0.77 16.88 6.31
CA ASP A 169 -0.31 16.00 5.23
C ASP A 169 -1.16 16.24 3.97
N LEU A 170 -2.49 16.29 4.11
CA LEU A 170 -3.37 16.54 2.97
C LEU A 170 -3.19 17.95 2.36
N ALA A 171 -2.94 18.96 3.19
CA ALA A 171 -2.64 20.31 2.70
C ALA A 171 -1.33 20.35 1.89
N ARG A 172 -0.28 19.62 2.31
CA ARG A 172 0.96 19.50 1.55
C ARG A 172 0.77 18.72 0.24
N VAL A 173 -0.11 17.71 0.23
CA VAL A 173 -0.50 17.04 -1.02
C VAL A 173 -1.13 18.05 -1.98
N GLU A 174 -2.04 18.90 -1.50
CA GLU A 174 -2.68 19.92 -2.34
C GLU A 174 -1.67 20.91 -2.90
N GLU A 175 -0.78 21.44 -2.06
CA GLU A 175 0.28 22.35 -2.48
C GLU A 175 1.14 21.74 -3.59
N ARG A 176 1.56 20.48 -3.43
CA ARG A 176 2.35 19.75 -4.45
C ARG A 176 1.60 19.59 -5.76
N ILE A 177 0.30 19.27 -5.71
CA ILE A 177 -0.56 19.16 -6.90
C ILE A 177 -0.68 20.52 -7.58
N GLN A 178 -1.00 21.58 -6.83
CA GLN A 178 -1.15 22.95 -7.35
C GLN A 178 0.13 23.45 -8.01
N ASN A 179 1.29 23.24 -7.37
CA ASN A 179 2.59 23.59 -7.94
C ASN A 179 2.89 22.80 -9.21
N SER A 180 2.57 21.50 -9.22
CA SER A 180 2.77 20.64 -10.40
C SER A 180 1.83 20.99 -11.56
N MET A 181 0.65 21.56 -11.26
CA MET A 181 -0.33 21.97 -12.26
C MET A 181 0.11 23.18 -13.09
N VAL A 182 1.13 23.95 -12.71
CA VAL A 182 1.57 25.13 -13.47
C VAL A 182 2.02 24.75 -14.89
N ASP A 183 2.79 23.68 -15.02
CA ASP A 183 3.38 23.25 -16.31
C ASP A 183 2.87 21.89 -16.80
N ASN A 184 1.85 21.31 -16.14
CA ASN A 184 1.33 19.97 -16.46
C ASN A 184 -0.14 20.02 -16.87
N GLN A 185 -0.40 20.09 -18.17
CA GLN A 185 -1.75 20.10 -18.73
C GLN A 185 -2.54 18.83 -18.39
N THR A 186 -1.92 17.65 -18.48
CA THR A 186 -2.58 16.37 -18.13
C THR A 186 -3.06 16.35 -16.68
N LEU A 187 -2.28 16.90 -15.76
CA LEU A 187 -2.65 17.01 -14.35
C LEU A 187 -3.82 17.98 -14.15
N ARG A 188 -3.81 19.15 -14.82
CA ARG A 188 -4.92 20.11 -14.77
C ARG A 188 -6.22 19.48 -15.24
N GLU A 189 -6.20 18.87 -16.42
CA GLU A 189 -7.36 18.17 -16.99
C GLU A 189 -7.87 17.06 -16.06
N TYR A 190 -6.96 16.32 -15.44
CA TYR A 190 -7.33 15.30 -14.45
C TYR A 190 -8.03 15.91 -13.24
N VAL A 191 -7.48 16.96 -12.63
CA VAL A 191 -8.09 17.64 -11.47
C VAL A 191 -9.46 18.24 -11.83
N GLU A 192 -9.60 18.85 -13.01
CA GLU A 192 -10.87 19.37 -13.52
C GLU A 192 -11.91 18.26 -13.81
N SER A 193 -11.45 17.04 -14.07
CA SER A 193 -12.31 15.87 -14.30
C SER A 193 -12.88 15.25 -13.02
N ILE A 194 -12.38 15.64 -11.84
CA ILE A 194 -12.88 15.13 -10.55
C ILE A 194 -14.33 15.58 -10.36
N GLU A 195 -15.19 14.64 -9.96
CA GLU A 195 -16.58 14.89 -9.57
C GLU A 195 -16.73 14.94 -8.05
N LEU A 196 -16.08 14.01 -7.36
CA LEU A 196 -16.26 13.82 -5.93
C LEU A 196 -14.97 13.31 -5.28
N LEU A 197 -14.68 13.81 -4.08
CA LEU A 197 -13.69 13.24 -3.19
C LEU A 197 -14.38 12.64 -1.97
N SER A 198 -14.15 11.34 -1.71
CA SER A 198 -14.79 10.60 -0.62
C SER A 198 -13.78 10.25 0.46
N GLY A 199 -13.86 10.93 1.60
CA GLY A 199 -13.04 10.70 2.79
C GLY A 199 -13.69 9.68 3.76
N PHE A 200 -13.96 10.12 4.99
CA PHE A 200 -14.52 9.29 6.05
C PHE A 200 -15.86 8.64 5.67
N ASN A 201 -15.92 7.32 5.85
CA ASN A 201 -17.12 6.51 5.71
C ASN A 201 -16.99 5.27 6.60
N TRP A 202 -17.82 5.19 7.65
CA TRP A 202 -17.79 4.08 8.61
C TRP A 202 -18.37 2.81 7.98
N ARG A 203 -17.49 1.95 7.45
CA ARG A 203 -17.82 0.71 6.75
C ARG A 203 -16.74 -0.35 6.89
N VAL A 204 -17.09 -1.59 6.57
CA VAL A 204 -16.11 -2.67 6.34
C VAL A 204 -15.61 -2.66 4.89
N ILE A 205 -14.44 -3.27 4.66
CA ILE A 205 -13.93 -3.52 3.31
C ILE A 205 -14.83 -4.57 2.66
N ALA A 206 -15.20 -4.34 1.41
CA ALA A 206 -16.11 -5.20 0.67
C ALA A 206 -15.58 -6.65 0.63
N GLY A 207 -16.43 -7.62 1.00
CA GLY A 207 -16.06 -9.04 1.06
C GLY A 207 -15.23 -9.42 2.29
N THR A 208 -15.21 -8.58 3.35
CA THR A 208 -14.52 -8.86 4.61
C THR A 208 -15.32 -8.33 5.81
N GLU A 209 -14.89 -8.70 7.01
CA GLU A 209 -15.38 -8.13 8.28
C GLU A 209 -14.46 -7.04 8.85
N THR A 210 -13.45 -6.63 8.10
CA THR A 210 -12.46 -5.65 8.58
C THR A 210 -12.90 -4.23 8.27
N LEU A 211 -12.85 -3.34 9.25
CA LEU A 211 -13.07 -1.91 9.04
C LEU A 211 -12.14 -1.36 7.95
N SER A 212 -12.72 -0.58 7.04
CA SER A 212 -12.00 0.12 5.99
C SER A 212 -11.13 1.25 6.56
N ASN A 213 -10.07 1.60 5.86
CA ASN A 213 -9.28 2.80 6.16
C ASN A 213 -10.11 4.09 6.06
N HIS A 214 -11.22 4.10 5.31
CA HIS A 214 -12.20 5.18 5.36
C HIS A 214 -12.86 5.33 6.73
N SER A 215 -13.04 4.25 7.49
CA SER A 215 -13.62 4.28 8.84
C SER A 215 -12.70 4.94 9.86
N TYR A 216 -11.40 5.04 9.56
CA TYR A 216 -10.43 5.76 10.39
C TYR A 216 -10.15 7.18 9.86
N GLY A 217 -10.79 7.59 8.76
CA GLY A 217 -10.58 8.90 8.14
C GLY A 217 -9.20 9.08 7.51
N ILE A 218 -8.51 7.98 7.19
CA ILE A 218 -7.14 7.98 6.67
C ILE A 218 -7.07 7.62 5.19
N ALA A 219 -8.22 7.58 4.50
CA ALA A 219 -8.31 7.28 3.09
C ALA A 219 -9.17 8.29 2.35
N ILE A 220 -8.86 8.50 1.07
CA ILE A 220 -9.57 9.38 0.15
C ILE A 220 -9.72 8.63 -1.18
N ASP A 221 -10.96 8.53 -1.67
CA ASP A 221 -11.23 8.10 -3.04
C ASP A 221 -11.39 9.34 -3.93
N VAL A 222 -10.72 9.35 -5.09
CA VAL A 222 -10.80 10.38 -6.12
C VAL A 222 -11.69 9.91 -7.25
N ILE A 223 -12.94 10.35 -7.27
CA ILE A 223 -13.96 9.85 -8.19
C ILE A 223 -14.10 10.84 -9.37
N PRO A 224 -13.87 10.39 -10.61
CA PRO A 224 -14.07 11.23 -11.79
C PRO A 224 -15.53 11.34 -12.20
N LYS A 225 -15.83 12.39 -12.98
CA LYS A 225 -17.08 12.54 -13.72
C LYS A 225 -17.34 11.37 -14.69
N ASN A 226 -16.28 10.78 -15.23
CA ASN A 226 -16.35 9.64 -16.14
C ASN A 226 -15.04 8.83 -16.09
N TYR A 227 -15.15 7.51 -16.10
CA TYR A 227 -14.03 6.57 -16.20
C TYR A 227 -13.53 6.37 -17.64
N ASN A 228 -14.24 6.88 -18.65
CA ASN A 228 -13.91 6.79 -20.08
C ASN A 228 -13.69 5.35 -20.56
N GLY A 229 -14.54 4.42 -20.10
CA GLY A 229 -14.44 3.00 -20.43
C GLY A 229 -13.30 2.25 -19.74
N LYS A 230 -12.57 2.88 -18.82
CA LYS A 230 -11.48 2.26 -18.05
C LYS A 230 -11.98 1.67 -16.73
N HIS A 231 -11.20 0.75 -16.16
CA HIS A 231 -11.54 0.05 -14.93
C HIS A 231 -10.79 0.60 -13.72
N ALA A 232 -11.50 1.11 -12.72
CA ALA A 232 -10.91 1.68 -11.51
C ALA A 232 -10.63 0.64 -10.42
N TYR A 233 -11.54 -0.31 -10.21
CA TYR A 233 -11.46 -1.22 -9.06
C TYR A 233 -11.65 -2.67 -9.50
N TRP A 234 -10.69 -3.52 -9.14
CA TRP A 234 -10.62 -4.92 -9.59
C TRP A 234 -11.93 -5.70 -9.43
N ARG A 235 -12.66 -5.45 -8.32
CA ARG A 235 -13.84 -6.24 -7.97
C ARG A 235 -15.05 -5.89 -8.83
N TRP A 236 -15.13 -4.66 -9.35
CA TRP A 236 -16.29 -4.22 -10.14
C TRP A 236 -16.44 -4.96 -11.46
N PHE A 237 -15.35 -5.53 -11.99
CA PHE A 237 -15.34 -6.17 -13.30
C PHE A 237 -14.75 -7.59 -13.25
N LYS A 238 -14.46 -8.14 -12.05
CA LYS A 238 -13.94 -9.51 -11.85
C LYS A 238 -14.75 -10.57 -12.60
N ALA A 239 -16.08 -10.40 -12.66
CA ALA A 239 -16.97 -11.34 -13.35
C ALA A 239 -16.84 -11.26 -14.88
N GLU A 240 -16.60 -10.07 -15.43
CA GLU A 240 -16.44 -9.82 -16.87
C GLU A 240 -15.02 -10.12 -17.35
N TYR A 241 -14.01 -9.90 -16.48
CA TYR A 241 -12.61 -10.19 -16.74
C TYR A 241 -12.04 -11.07 -15.61
N PRO A 242 -12.11 -12.41 -15.74
CA PRO A 242 -11.60 -13.35 -14.74
C PRO A 242 -10.09 -13.19 -14.46
N GLU A 243 -9.33 -12.65 -15.42
CA GLU A 243 -7.89 -12.36 -15.30
C GLU A 243 -7.62 -10.89 -14.93
N TRP A 244 -8.50 -10.28 -14.13
CA TRP A 244 -8.41 -8.89 -13.66
C TRP A 244 -7.02 -8.52 -13.08
N TYR A 245 -6.30 -9.47 -12.49
CA TYR A 245 -4.96 -9.28 -11.92
C TYR A 245 -3.89 -8.96 -12.98
N SER A 246 -4.10 -9.38 -14.22
CA SER A 246 -3.25 -9.10 -15.38
C SER A 246 -3.86 -8.02 -16.29
N LEU A 247 -4.89 -7.29 -15.85
CA LEU A 247 -5.51 -6.24 -16.66
C LEU A 247 -4.46 -5.17 -17.03
N PRO A 248 -4.23 -4.90 -18.33
CA PRO A 248 -3.26 -3.92 -18.79
C PRO A 248 -3.48 -2.50 -18.21
N TRP A 249 -2.39 -1.76 -18.00
CA TRP A 249 -2.42 -0.42 -17.38
C TRP A 249 -3.23 0.59 -18.19
N GLU A 250 -3.21 0.49 -19.52
CA GLU A 250 -3.97 1.33 -20.44
C GLU A 250 -5.49 1.16 -20.30
N LEU A 251 -5.94 -0.01 -19.83
CA LEU A 251 -7.34 -0.30 -19.54
C LEU A 251 -7.74 0.05 -18.10
N ARG A 252 -6.78 0.39 -17.24
CA ARG A 252 -7.04 0.83 -15.86
C ARG A 252 -7.29 2.32 -15.81
N TYR A 253 -8.27 2.72 -15.00
CA TYR A 253 -8.44 4.11 -14.63
C TYR A 253 -7.36 4.47 -13.60
N ILE A 254 -6.44 5.35 -13.98
CA ILE A 254 -5.30 5.74 -13.15
C ILE A 254 -5.11 7.26 -13.13
N PRO A 255 -4.84 7.88 -11.97
CA PRO A 255 -4.46 9.29 -11.86
C PRO A 255 -3.08 9.53 -12.47
N PRO A 256 -2.77 10.72 -13.04
CA PRO A 256 -1.44 11.05 -13.54
C PRO A 256 -0.33 10.81 -12.51
N GLU A 257 0.87 10.44 -12.97
CA GLU A 257 2.00 10.13 -12.09
C GLU A 257 2.33 11.26 -11.11
N SER A 258 2.25 12.51 -11.55
CA SER A 258 2.46 13.69 -10.69
C SER A 258 1.44 13.79 -9.55
N PHE A 259 0.19 13.40 -9.79
CA PHE A 259 -0.85 13.33 -8.76
C PHE A 259 -0.52 12.24 -7.74
N VAL A 260 -0.18 11.04 -8.21
CA VAL A 260 0.20 9.92 -7.34
C VAL A 260 1.43 10.25 -6.49
N LYS A 261 2.47 10.84 -7.10
CA LYS A 261 3.70 11.24 -6.38
C LYS A 261 3.44 12.28 -5.30
N ALA A 262 2.53 13.23 -5.53
CA ALA A 262 2.18 14.22 -4.51
C ALA A 262 1.64 13.56 -3.22
N PHE A 263 0.81 12.51 -3.36
CA PHE A 263 0.32 11.70 -2.25
C PHE A 263 1.44 10.86 -1.59
N GLU A 264 2.26 10.18 -2.40
CA GLU A 264 3.36 9.32 -1.91
C GLU A 264 4.41 10.10 -1.11
N GLN A 265 4.72 11.33 -1.53
CA GLN A 265 5.63 12.23 -0.82
C GLN A 265 5.10 12.67 0.56
N GLU A 266 3.80 12.50 0.81
CA GLU A 266 3.17 12.90 2.08
C GLU A 266 2.68 11.70 2.89
N GLY A 267 3.11 10.47 2.58
CA GLY A 267 2.81 9.28 3.39
C GLY A 267 1.60 8.46 2.94
N PHE A 268 0.93 8.88 1.88
CA PHE A 268 -0.17 8.13 1.29
C PHE A 268 0.36 7.10 0.29
N ILE A 269 -0.26 5.93 0.26
CA ILE A 269 -0.05 4.95 -0.80
C ILE A 269 -1.26 4.96 -1.75
N TRP A 270 -1.01 4.63 -3.01
CA TRP A 270 -2.02 4.57 -4.05
C TRP A 270 -2.43 3.13 -4.33
N GLY A 271 -3.74 2.90 -4.34
CA GLY A 271 -4.35 1.59 -4.53
C GLY A 271 -4.14 0.98 -5.90
N GLY A 272 -3.85 1.79 -6.93
CA GLY A 272 -3.62 1.30 -8.29
C GLY A 272 -2.40 0.38 -8.41
N LYS A 273 -1.40 0.53 -7.53
CA LYS A 273 -0.18 -0.31 -7.49
C LYS A 273 -0.39 -1.65 -6.78
N TRP A 274 -1.54 -1.87 -6.13
CA TRP A 274 -1.80 -3.10 -5.41
C TRP A 274 -2.09 -4.26 -6.36
N PHE A 275 -1.87 -5.48 -5.86
CA PHE A 275 -2.33 -6.67 -6.54
C PHE A 275 -3.85 -6.61 -6.76
N PHE A 276 -4.62 -6.43 -5.69
CA PHE A 276 -6.04 -6.12 -5.71
C PHE A 276 -6.24 -4.62 -5.96
N PHE A 277 -6.00 -4.18 -7.19
CA PHE A 277 -5.88 -2.76 -7.48
C PHE A 277 -7.17 -1.95 -7.26
N ASP A 278 -6.98 -0.72 -6.79
CA ASP A 278 -8.03 0.28 -6.61
C ASP A 278 -7.48 1.66 -7.04
N GLY A 279 -7.67 2.00 -8.31
CA GLY A 279 -7.07 3.16 -8.97
C GLY A 279 -7.58 4.51 -8.47
N ILE A 280 -8.73 4.56 -7.80
CA ILE A 280 -9.28 5.80 -7.23
C ILE A 280 -8.85 6.00 -5.77
N HIS A 281 -8.30 4.98 -5.13
CA HIS A 281 -8.11 4.95 -3.68
C HIS A 281 -6.70 5.38 -3.26
N PHE A 282 -6.63 6.26 -2.26
CA PHE A 282 -5.41 6.63 -1.56
C PHE A 282 -5.58 6.43 -0.05
N GLU A 283 -4.63 5.80 0.62
CA GLU A 283 -4.66 5.62 2.07
C GLU A 283 -3.34 6.02 2.73
N TYR A 284 -3.42 6.67 3.90
CA TYR A 284 -2.25 7.07 4.67
C TYR A 284 -1.64 5.85 5.37
N ARG A 285 -0.48 5.41 4.86
CA ARG A 285 0.27 4.24 5.34
C ARG A 285 1.78 4.49 5.23
N PRO A 286 2.31 5.52 5.90
CA PRO A 286 3.74 5.86 5.81
C PRO A 286 4.66 4.70 6.19
N GLU A 287 4.22 3.77 7.04
CA GLU A 287 5.02 2.61 7.41
C GLU A 287 5.27 1.64 6.25
N ILE A 288 4.39 1.61 5.24
CA ILE A 288 4.60 0.80 4.02
C ILE A 288 5.67 1.45 3.14
N LEU A 289 5.62 2.77 2.98
CA LEU A 289 6.62 3.51 2.21
C LEU A 289 8.01 3.37 2.84
N LEU A 290 8.11 3.61 4.15
CA LEU A 290 9.37 3.48 4.90
C LEU A 290 9.94 2.06 4.86
N LEU A 291 9.07 1.04 4.95
CA LEU A 291 9.48 -0.36 4.82
C LEU A 291 10.09 -0.68 3.44
N ASN A 292 9.68 0.06 2.42
CA ASN A 292 10.18 -0.05 1.04
C ASN A 292 11.31 0.95 0.73
N GLY A 293 11.81 1.69 1.71
CA GLY A 293 12.87 2.69 1.51
C GLY A 293 12.43 3.95 0.78
N ILE A 294 11.13 4.24 0.78
CA ILE A 294 10.55 5.46 0.22
C ILE A 294 10.32 6.44 1.37
N HIS A 295 10.91 7.63 1.25
CA HIS A 295 10.89 8.66 2.28
C HIS A 295 10.05 9.86 1.82
N LYS A 296 9.38 10.52 2.77
CA LYS A 296 8.71 11.81 2.57
C LYS A 296 9.75 12.91 2.34
#